data_AF-A0A6P3YXH0-F1
#
_entry.id   AF-A0A6P3YXH0-F1
#
_cell.length_a   1.000
_cell.length_b   1.000
_cell.length_c   1.000
_cell.angle_alpha   90.00
_cell.angle_beta   90.00
_cell.angle_gamma   90.00
#
_symmetry.space_group_name_H-M   'P 1'
#
loop_
_entity.id
_entity.type
_entity.pdbx_description
1 polymer ?
#
loop_
_entity_poly.entity_id
_entity_poly.type
_entity_poly.pdbx_seq_one_letter_code
_entity_poly.pdbx_strand_id
1 'polypeptide(L)'
;LLLSKLVHLAPDLGLPPNFRSRLCNDHSDKFKTVNTSYGRALELVSWKPDLAMPLLSSEVQSSGLIVDRPLKFKQLRLRKGLNLKRAHRDFLIKFREMPDVCPYKTSVTEFAKESIEAEKRACAVVREVLGMTVERRTLIDHLTHFRKEFGLPNKLRAMIVRHPELFYVSLKGLRDSVFLVEGFDEKGMLLEKDRSLEMREKLMELVREGKRMRRERKKAWINNTDIGECNDEKDDDYEADGYNDDYDDGLENLFESEYSDLEDDDDEESSVLLSYRDNAEFWAADAASFSNILDGGPMEPW
;
A
#
# COMPACT_ATOMS: atom_id res chain seq x y z
N LEU A 1 5.44 -16.98 -16.10
CA LEU A 1 4.53 -16.39 -15.10
C LEU A 1 3.13 -16.27 -15.70
N LEU A 2 2.06 -16.77 -15.07
CA LEU A 2 0.72 -16.77 -15.68
C LEU A 2 0.16 -15.33 -15.82
N LEU A 3 -0.40 -15.02 -16.98
CA LEU A 3 -1.01 -13.70 -17.23
C LEU A 3 -2.22 -13.44 -16.34
N SER A 4 -2.98 -14.49 -15.97
CA SER A 4 -4.11 -14.39 -15.05
C SER A 4 -3.68 -13.97 -13.64
N LYS A 5 -2.53 -14.45 -13.17
CA LYS A 5 -1.97 -14.04 -11.88
C LYS A 5 -1.49 -12.59 -11.91
N LEU A 6 -0.84 -12.17 -12.99
CA LEU A 6 -0.30 -10.82 -13.14
C LEU A 6 -1.38 -9.74 -13.05
N VAL A 7 -2.63 -10.08 -13.37
CA VAL A 7 -3.79 -9.17 -13.25
C VAL A 7 -3.92 -8.59 -11.85
N HIS A 8 -3.67 -9.38 -10.81
CA HIS A 8 -3.85 -8.91 -9.43
C HIS A 8 -2.80 -7.87 -9.03
N LEU A 9 -1.58 -8.01 -9.53
CA LEU A 9 -0.47 -7.09 -9.26
C LEU A 9 -0.40 -5.93 -10.27
N ALA A 10 -1.11 -6.02 -11.40
CA ALA A 10 -1.06 -5.05 -12.47
C ALA A 10 -1.48 -3.62 -12.04
N PRO A 11 -2.56 -3.41 -11.26
CA PRO A 11 -2.94 -2.10 -10.76
C PRO A 11 -1.85 -1.49 -9.86
N ASP A 12 -1.28 -2.29 -8.97
CA ASP A 12 -0.22 -1.85 -8.04
C ASP A 12 1.06 -1.41 -8.80
N LEU A 13 1.34 -2.03 -9.95
CA LEU A 13 2.44 -1.69 -10.86
C LEU A 13 2.11 -0.54 -11.83
N GLY A 14 0.88 0.01 -11.79
CA GLY A 14 0.44 1.05 -12.71
C GLY A 14 0.27 0.59 -14.16
N LEU A 15 0.08 -0.72 -14.39
CA LEU A 15 -0.14 -1.25 -15.73
C LEU A 15 -1.55 -0.91 -16.22
N PRO A 16 -1.72 -0.57 -17.52
CA PRO A 16 -3.05 -0.30 -18.07
C PRO A 16 -3.90 -1.57 -18.08
N PRO A 17 -5.25 -1.48 -18.00
CA PRO A 17 -6.13 -2.67 -17.99
C PRO A 17 -5.96 -3.56 -19.24
N ASN A 18 -5.52 -2.95 -20.35
CA ASN A 18 -5.24 -3.61 -21.62
C ASN A 18 -3.81 -4.19 -21.71
N PHE A 19 -3.08 -4.34 -20.60
CA PHE A 19 -1.69 -4.81 -20.60
C PHE A 19 -1.53 -6.18 -21.28
N ARG A 20 -2.55 -7.05 -21.22
CA ARG A 20 -2.49 -8.41 -21.79
C ARG A 20 -2.25 -8.44 -23.29
N SER A 21 -2.77 -7.45 -24.03
CA SER A 21 -2.56 -7.34 -25.48
C SER A 21 -1.40 -6.43 -25.83
N ARG A 22 -1.19 -5.35 -25.06
CA ARG A 22 -0.18 -4.33 -25.37
C ARG A 22 1.23 -4.73 -24.96
N LEU A 23 1.43 -5.39 -23.82
CA LEU A 23 2.76 -5.64 -23.27
C LEU A 23 3.67 -6.41 -24.24
N CYS A 24 3.13 -7.46 -24.89
CA CYS A 24 3.91 -8.28 -25.82
C CYS A 24 4.04 -7.64 -27.21
N ASN A 25 3.11 -6.76 -27.60
CA ASN A 25 3.19 -6.04 -28.87
C ASN A 25 4.21 -4.88 -28.78
N ASP A 26 4.14 -4.11 -27.69
CA ASP A 26 4.99 -2.95 -27.45
C ASP A 26 6.44 -3.36 -27.09
N HIS A 27 6.62 -4.56 -26.51
CA HIS A 27 7.92 -5.09 -26.08
C HIS A 27 8.16 -6.54 -26.53
N SER A 28 8.02 -6.79 -27.84
CA SER A 28 8.27 -8.10 -28.45
C SER A 28 9.72 -8.59 -28.33
N ASP A 29 10.65 -7.67 -28.08
CA ASP A 29 12.08 -7.93 -27.83
C ASP A 29 12.33 -8.51 -26.43
N LYS A 30 11.45 -8.22 -25.46
CA LYS A 30 11.62 -8.60 -24.05
C LYS A 30 10.70 -9.74 -23.64
N PHE A 31 9.45 -9.72 -24.08
CA PHE A 31 8.42 -10.63 -23.59
C PHE A 31 7.75 -11.41 -24.71
N LYS A 32 7.44 -12.67 -24.44
CA LYS A 32 6.67 -13.55 -25.32
C LYS A 32 5.56 -14.24 -24.55
N THR A 33 4.40 -14.41 -25.18
CA THR A 33 3.34 -15.24 -24.63
C THR A 33 3.51 -16.70 -25.05
N VAL A 34 3.50 -17.61 -24.08
CA VAL A 34 3.52 -19.06 -24.30
C VAL A 34 2.25 -19.67 -23.72
N ASN A 35 1.64 -20.58 -24.46
CA ASN A 35 0.49 -21.36 -23.96
C ASN A 35 1.01 -22.52 -23.13
N THR A 36 0.74 -22.50 -21.83
CA THR A 36 1.00 -23.62 -20.91
C THR A 36 -0.32 -24.38 -20.67
N SER A 37 -0.25 -25.61 -20.12
CA SER A 37 -1.42 -26.38 -19.69
C SER A 37 -2.36 -25.61 -18.74
N TYR A 38 -1.81 -24.69 -17.96
CA TYR A 38 -2.54 -23.84 -17.01
C TYR A 38 -3.03 -22.51 -17.60
N GLY A 39 -2.82 -22.26 -18.90
CA GLY A 39 -3.22 -21.04 -19.61
C GLY A 39 -2.07 -20.24 -20.21
N ARG A 40 -2.35 -18.99 -20.62
CA ARG A 40 -1.36 -18.08 -21.21
C ARG A 40 -0.37 -17.60 -20.17
N ALA A 41 0.90 -17.93 -20.36
CA ALA A 41 2.02 -17.49 -19.54
C ALA A 41 2.88 -16.46 -20.29
N LEU A 42 3.44 -15.54 -19.53
CA LEU A 42 4.50 -14.64 -19.96
C LEU A 42 5.85 -15.33 -19.77
N GLU A 43 6.62 -15.39 -20.85
CA GLU A 43 8.01 -15.82 -20.91
C GLU A 43 8.91 -14.60 -21.17
N LEU A 44 10.04 -14.56 -20.46
CA LEU A 44 11.07 -13.55 -20.65
C LEU A 44 12.05 -14.04 -21.73
N VAL A 45 12.12 -13.32 -22.85
CA VAL A 45 12.98 -13.67 -23.99
C VAL A 45 14.40 -13.16 -23.77
N SER A 46 14.50 -11.86 -23.47
CA SER A 46 15.77 -11.20 -23.22
C SER A 46 15.58 -10.18 -22.10
N TRP A 47 16.60 -10.04 -21.26
CA TRP A 47 16.62 -9.03 -20.20
C TRP A 47 17.93 -8.27 -20.24
N LYS A 48 17.86 -6.96 -19.99
CA LYS A 48 19.05 -6.11 -19.96
C LYS A 48 19.67 -6.19 -18.55
N PRO A 49 20.97 -6.51 -18.43
CA PRO A 49 21.63 -6.65 -17.13
C PRO A 49 21.59 -5.36 -16.31
N ASP A 50 21.58 -4.21 -16.98
CA ASP A 50 21.55 -2.88 -16.37
C ASP A 50 20.28 -2.63 -15.53
N LEU A 51 19.20 -3.36 -15.80
CA LEU A 51 17.94 -3.26 -15.05
C LEU A 51 17.93 -4.11 -13.78
N ALA A 52 18.82 -5.09 -13.63
CA ALA A 52 18.89 -5.95 -12.44
C ALA A 52 19.82 -5.37 -11.36
N MET A 53 19.65 -4.09 -11.10
CA MET A 53 20.30 -3.43 -9.97
C MET A 53 19.31 -3.42 -8.80
N PRO A 54 19.66 -4.05 -7.66
CA PRO A 54 18.78 -4.02 -6.50
C PRO A 54 18.64 -2.59 -5.96
N LEU A 55 17.49 -2.31 -5.36
CA LEU A 55 17.20 -1.08 -4.66
C LEU A 55 18.25 -0.84 -3.58
N LEU A 56 19.00 0.24 -3.75
CA LEU A 56 20.00 0.68 -2.78
C LEU A 56 19.34 0.90 -1.42
N SER A 57 19.96 0.37 -0.36
CA SER A 57 19.51 0.67 1.00
C SER A 57 19.72 2.14 1.31
N SER A 58 18.66 2.79 1.81
CA SER A 58 18.64 4.22 2.19
C SER A 58 19.82 4.63 3.09
N GLU A 59 20.41 3.66 3.80
CA GLU A 59 21.51 3.90 4.72
C GLU A 59 22.84 4.20 4.03
N VAL A 60 23.10 3.65 2.83
CA VAL A 60 24.27 3.99 2.01
C VAL A 60 24.23 5.47 1.60
N GLN A 61 23.05 6.06 1.49
CA GLN A 61 22.88 7.48 1.18
C GLN A 61 23.02 8.38 2.43
N SER A 62 22.81 7.82 3.63
CA SER A 62 22.80 8.56 4.90
C SER A 62 24.16 8.63 5.62
N SER A 63 25.23 8.09 5.03
CA SER A 63 26.60 8.26 5.56
C SER A 63 27.14 9.66 5.24
N GLY A 64 26.36 10.71 5.51
CA GLY A 64 26.83 12.09 5.64
C GLY A 64 27.67 12.29 6.91
N LEU A 65 28.42 11.27 7.33
CA LEU A 65 29.34 11.36 8.44
C LEU A 65 30.58 12.10 7.97
N ILE A 66 30.94 13.17 8.69
CA ILE A 66 32.16 13.97 8.44
C ILE A 66 33.42 13.08 8.54
N VAL A 67 33.33 11.94 9.23
CA VAL A 67 34.40 10.98 9.41
C VAL A 67 33.88 9.60 9.02
N ASP A 68 34.62 8.92 8.14
CA ASP A 68 34.35 7.56 7.67
C ASP A 68 34.69 6.52 8.77
N ARG A 69 34.08 6.67 9.94
CA ARG A 69 34.24 5.80 11.08
C ARG A 69 32.97 4.98 11.26
N PRO A 70 33.06 3.64 11.25
CA PRO A 70 31.90 2.80 11.53
C PRO A 70 31.34 3.13 12.92
N LEU A 71 30.01 3.23 13.01
CA LEU A 71 29.32 3.61 14.23
C LEU A 71 29.66 2.61 15.35
N LYS A 72 30.10 3.10 16.51
CA LYS A 72 30.52 2.26 17.65
C LYS A 72 29.40 1.35 18.16
N PHE A 73 28.14 1.76 17.95
CA PHE A 73 26.96 0.99 18.27
C PHE A 73 26.09 0.85 17.03
N LYS A 74 25.74 -0.39 16.68
CA LYS A 74 24.87 -0.69 15.55
C LYS A 74 23.45 -0.30 15.95
N GLN A 75 22.86 0.65 15.23
CA GLN A 75 21.51 1.14 15.48
C GLN A 75 20.56 0.58 14.44
N LEU A 76 19.47 -0.02 14.91
CA LEU A 76 18.35 -0.40 14.06
C LEU A 76 17.46 0.83 13.89
N ARG A 77 17.24 1.25 12.64
CA ARG A 77 16.29 2.32 12.31
C ARG A 77 14.88 1.73 12.41
N LEU A 78 14.21 2.02 13.51
CA LEU A 78 12.80 1.69 13.68
C LEU A 78 11.97 2.97 13.64
N ARG A 79 10.72 2.83 13.20
CA ARG A 79 9.73 3.91 13.28
C ARG A 79 9.48 4.30 14.74
N LYS A 80 9.17 5.57 14.96
CA LYS A 80 8.80 6.10 16.28
C LYS A 80 7.60 5.31 16.82
N GLY A 81 7.63 4.99 18.11
CA GLY A 81 6.59 4.21 18.79
C GLY A 81 6.77 2.69 18.73
N LEU A 82 7.64 2.15 17.87
CA LEU A 82 7.85 0.71 17.80
C LEU A 82 8.94 0.23 18.77
N ASN A 83 8.51 -0.43 19.84
CA ASN A 83 9.41 -1.01 20.84
C ASN A 83 9.54 -2.54 20.65
N LEU A 84 10.72 -2.98 20.24
CA LEU A 84 11.02 -4.41 20.09
C LEU A 84 11.66 -4.99 21.35
N LYS A 85 11.34 -6.25 21.65
CA LYS A 85 12.04 -7.02 22.69
C LYS A 85 13.53 -7.13 22.33
N ARG A 86 14.41 -7.11 23.35
CA ARG A 86 15.88 -7.20 23.15
C ARG A 86 16.31 -8.34 22.22
N ALA A 87 15.82 -9.55 22.46
CA ALA A 87 16.17 -10.72 21.64
C ALA A 87 15.82 -10.54 20.16
N HIS A 88 14.67 -9.92 19.87
CA HIS A 88 14.24 -9.66 18.50
C HIS A 88 15.06 -8.54 17.85
N ARG A 89 15.37 -7.49 18.61
CA ARG A 89 16.30 -6.44 18.15
C ARG A 89 17.68 -7.00 17.82
N ASP A 90 18.23 -7.88 18.65
CA ASP A 90 19.53 -8.50 18.43
C ASP A 90 19.51 -9.42 17.19
N PHE A 91 18.41 -10.12 16.95
CA PHE A 91 18.18 -10.90 15.73
C PHE A 91 18.21 -9.99 14.49
N LEU A 92 17.51 -8.87 14.50
CA LEU A 92 17.47 -7.94 13.36
C LEU A 92 18.82 -7.30 13.08
N ILE A 93 19.59 -6.96 14.13
CA ILE A 93 20.97 -6.48 13.98
C ILE A 93 21.84 -7.54 13.30
N LYS A 94 21.78 -8.81 13.74
CA LYS A 94 22.51 -9.91 13.09
C LYS A 94 22.05 -10.15 11.66
N PHE A 95 20.74 -10.09 11.40
CA PHE A 95 20.16 -10.26 10.06
C PHE A 95 20.66 -9.19 9.09
N ARG A 96 20.82 -7.96 9.56
CA ARG A 96 21.40 -6.87 8.79
C ARG A 96 22.89 -7.06 8.51
N GLU A 97 23.64 -7.65 9.44
CA GLU A 97 25.08 -7.93 9.25
C GLU A 97 25.37 -9.02 8.21
N MET A 98 24.39 -9.88 7.94
CA MET A 98 24.50 -10.88 6.88
C MET A 98 24.69 -10.21 5.51
N PRO A 99 25.49 -10.80 4.61
CA PRO A 99 25.71 -10.24 3.28
C PRO A 99 24.39 -10.06 2.54
N ASP A 100 24.24 -8.90 1.91
CA ASP A 100 23.04 -8.61 1.13
C ASP A 100 23.00 -9.50 -0.12
N VAL A 101 21.84 -10.12 -0.33
CA VAL A 101 21.61 -11.06 -1.43
C VAL A 101 20.97 -10.30 -2.59
N CYS A 102 21.55 -10.41 -3.78
CA CYS A 102 20.96 -9.84 -4.99
C CYS A 102 19.82 -10.74 -5.49
N PRO A 103 18.55 -10.29 -5.43
CA PRO A 103 17.39 -11.13 -5.75
C PRO A 103 17.36 -11.62 -7.21
N TYR A 104 18.02 -10.88 -8.12
CA TYR A 104 18.07 -11.20 -9.55
C TYR A 104 19.13 -12.25 -9.92
N LYS A 105 20.22 -12.35 -9.15
CA LYS A 105 21.35 -13.25 -9.45
C LYS A 105 21.26 -14.57 -8.70
N THR A 106 20.63 -14.57 -7.54
CA THR A 106 20.61 -15.72 -6.63
C THR A 106 19.42 -16.64 -6.94
N SER A 107 19.72 -17.89 -7.28
CA SER A 107 18.66 -18.86 -7.60
C SER A 107 17.92 -19.31 -6.34
N VAL A 108 16.62 -19.66 -6.50
CA VAL A 108 15.76 -20.15 -5.40
C VAL A 108 16.33 -21.43 -4.76
N THR A 109 17.09 -22.20 -5.53
CA THR A 109 17.63 -23.51 -5.15
C THR A 109 18.93 -23.46 -4.37
N GLU A 110 19.60 -22.31 -4.31
CA GLU A 110 20.88 -22.17 -3.61
C GLU A 110 20.77 -22.26 -2.09
N PHE A 111 19.60 -21.96 -1.52
CA PHE A 111 19.41 -21.95 -0.06
C PHE A 111 18.50 -23.07 0.42
N ALA A 112 18.85 -23.63 1.58
CA ALA A 112 17.97 -24.55 2.30
C ALA A 112 16.65 -23.82 2.66
N LYS A 113 15.53 -24.51 2.44
CA LYS A 113 14.20 -24.00 2.83
C LYS A 113 14.22 -23.69 4.33
N GLU A 114 13.72 -22.51 4.71
CA GLU A 114 13.63 -22.03 6.10
C GLU A 114 14.96 -21.58 6.75
N SER A 115 16.04 -21.42 5.98
CA SER A 115 17.26 -20.77 6.50
C SER A 115 17.11 -19.25 6.63
N ILE A 116 17.95 -18.64 7.47
CA ILE A 116 18.02 -17.17 7.61
C ILE A 116 18.46 -16.52 6.28
N GLU A 117 19.28 -17.20 5.49
CA GLU A 117 19.70 -16.76 4.16
C GLU A 117 18.53 -16.77 3.15
N ALA A 118 17.69 -17.81 3.20
CA ALA A 118 16.47 -17.87 2.40
C ALA A 118 15.48 -16.77 2.80
N GLU A 119 15.38 -16.46 4.10
CA GLU A 119 14.59 -15.32 4.61
C GLU A 119 15.16 -13.98 4.13
N LYS A 120 16.49 -13.80 4.17
CA LYS A 120 17.18 -12.61 3.62
C LYS A 120 16.88 -12.42 2.13
N ARG A 121 16.96 -13.49 1.33
CA ARG A 121 16.56 -13.47 -0.09
C ARG A 121 15.08 -13.11 -0.25
N ALA A 122 14.19 -13.73 0.51
CA ALA A 122 12.75 -13.48 0.42
C ALA A 122 12.41 -12.01 0.77
N CYS A 123 13.00 -11.46 1.84
CA CYS A 123 12.86 -10.04 2.18
C CYS A 123 13.40 -9.14 1.08
N ALA A 124 14.55 -9.47 0.47
CA ALA A 124 15.08 -8.73 -0.67
C ALA A 124 14.12 -8.74 -1.86
N VAL A 125 13.54 -9.89 -2.22
CA VAL A 125 12.56 -9.99 -3.31
C VAL A 125 11.30 -9.17 -3.02
N VAL A 126 10.74 -9.26 -1.81
CA VAL A 126 9.55 -8.49 -1.44
C VAL A 126 9.85 -6.99 -1.47
N ARG A 127 11.02 -6.57 -0.98
CA ARG A 127 11.50 -5.19 -1.05
C ARG A 127 11.58 -4.67 -2.49
N GLU A 128 12.15 -5.44 -3.41
CA GLU A 128 12.16 -5.08 -4.84
C GLU A 128 10.76 -4.98 -5.43
N VAL A 129 9.89 -5.97 -5.16
CA VAL A 129 8.51 -5.97 -5.67
C VAL A 129 7.75 -4.75 -5.18
N LEU A 130 7.83 -4.43 -3.89
CA LEU A 130 7.20 -3.23 -3.35
C LEU A 130 7.82 -1.96 -3.92
N GLY A 131 9.15 -1.89 -4.08
CA GLY A 131 9.79 -0.71 -4.66
C GLY A 131 9.46 -0.48 -6.14
N MET A 132 9.05 -1.51 -6.88
CA MET A 132 8.52 -1.37 -8.25
C MET A 132 7.07 -0.90 -8.29
N THR A 133 6.32 -0.98 -7.19
CA THR A 133 4.92 -0.55 -7.14
C THR A 133 4.82 0.96 -6.98
N VAL A 134 3.80 1.55 -7.60
CA VAL A 134 3.62 3.02 -7.69
C VAL A 134 3.50 3.66 -6.30
N GLU A 135 2.81 2.98 -5.38
CA GLU A 135 2.56 3.46 -4.02
C GLU A 135 3.48 2.81 -2.98
N ARG A 136 4.49 2.04 -3.42
CA ARG A 136 5.38 1.25 -2.57
C ARG A 136 4.63 0.37 -1.55
N ARG A 137 3.46 -0.13 -1.96
CA ARG A 137 2.57 -0.97 -1.16
C ARG A 137 1.83 -1.98 -2.03
N THR A 138 1.47 -3.12 -1.45
CA THR A 138 0.63 -4.16 -2.08
C THR A 138 -0.16 -4.90 -1.01
N LEU A 139 -1.16 -5.69 -1.42
CA LEU A 139 -1.81 -6.64 -0.51
C LEU A 139 -0.90 -7.84 -0.20
N ILE A 140 -0.99 -8.39 1.01
CA ILE A 140 -0.28 -9.63 1.38
C ILE A 140 -0.68 -10.76 0.44
N ASP A 141 -1.97 -10.85 0.11
CA ASP A 141 -2.53 -11.90 -0.73
C ASP A 141 -1.96 -11.89 -2.15
N HIS A 142 -1.68 -10.69 -2.68
CA HIS A 142 -1.02 -10.58 -3.99
C HIS A 142 0.36 -11.25 -3.93
N LEU A 143 1.13 -11.02 -2.86
CA LEU A 143 2.43 -11.65 -2.65
C LEU A 143 2.33 -13.17 -2.40
N THR A 144 1.30 -13.64 -1.69
CA THR A 144 1.08 -15.09 -1.47
C THR A 144 0.71 -15.81 -2.78
N HIS A 145 0.01 -15.14 -3.70
CA HIS A 145 -0.31 -15.68 -5.02
C HIS A 145 0.92 -15.97 -5.90
N PHE A 146 1.99 -15.18 -5.75
CA PHE A 146 3.27 -15.34 -6.46
C PHE A 146 4.33 -16.10 -5.67
N ARG A 147 3.92 -16.76 -4.59
CA ARG A 147 4.86 -17.38 -3.67
C ARG A 147 5.76 -18.42 -4.33
N LYS A 148 5.23 -19.23 -5.26
CA LYS A 148 6.02 -20.26 -5.97
C LYS A 148 7.00 -19.62 -6.95
N GLU A 149 6.56 -18.58 -7.63
CA GLU A 149 7.32 -17.86 -8.66
C GLU A 149 8.50 -17.08 -8.06
N PHE A 150 8.30 -16.46 -6.90
CA PHE A 150 9.34 -15.70 -6.20
C PHE A 150 10.17 -16.57 -5.23
N GLY A 151 9.71 -17.78 -4.92
CA GLY A 151 10.34 -18.66 -3.93
C GLY A 151 10.19 -18.13 -2.51
N LEU A 152 9.01 -17.62 -2.18
CA LEU A 152 8.68 -17.05 -0.87
C LEU A 152 8.28 -18.15 0.15
N PRO A 153 8.50 -17.93 1.46
CA PRO A 153 8.18 -18.92 2.50
C PRO A 153 6.67 -19.15 2.65
N ASN A 154 6.28 -20.29 3.24
CA ASN A 154 4.87 -20.58 3.60
C ASN A 154 4.29 -19.49 4.48
N LYS A 155 5.05 -19.10 5.49
CA LYS A 155 4.63 -18.13 6.49
C LYS A 155 5.06 -16.71 6.08
N LEU A 156 4.68 -16.29 4.87
CA LEU A 156 5.05 -14.98 4.31
C LEU A 156 4.61 -13.84 5.24
N ARG A 157 3.36 -13.86 5.70
CA ARG A 157 2.82 -12.86 6.66
C ARG A 157 3.68 -12.78 7.92
N ALA A 158 4.02 -13.93 8.51
CA ALA A 158 4.86 -13.98 9.71
C ALA A 158 6.29 -13.48 9.47
N MET A 159 6.84 -13.70 8.27
CA MET A 159 8.14 -13.15 7.87
C MET A 159 8.07 -11.62 7.78
N ILE A 160 7.04 -11.07 7.13
CA ILE A 160 6.90 -9.62 6.97
C ILE A 160 6.75 -8.93 8.33
N VAL A 161 5.91 -9.47 9.22
CA VAL A 161 5.72 -8.93 10.58
C VAL A 161 6.99 -9.02 11.43
N ARG A 162 7.85 -10.02 11.18
CA ARG A 162 9.14 -10.18 11.85
C ARG A 162 10.17 -9.13 11.42
N HIS A 163 9.97 -8.45 10.30
CA HIS A 163 10.91 -7.47 9.75
C HIS A 163 10.30 -6.05 9.71
N PRO A 164 9.99 -5.45 10.87
CA PRO A 164 9.38 -4.12 10.94
C PRO A 164 10.32 -2.97 10.52
N GLU A 165 11.62 -3.23 10.43
CA GLU A 165 12.60 -2.29 9.89
C GLU A 165 12.51 -2.13 8.37
N LEU A 166 11.98 -3.15 7.67
CA LEU A 166 11.81 -3.15 6.22
C LEU A 166 10.35 -2.91 5.82
N PHE A 167 9.41 -3.52 6.54
CA PHE A 167 8.02 -3.58 6.15
C PHE A 167 7.10 -3.06 7.27
N TYR A 168 6.04 -2.38 6.86
CA TYR A 168 4.93 -2.03 7.73
C TYR A 168 3.69 -2.77 7.24
N VAL A 169 2.96 -3.40 8.16
CA VAL A 169 1.70 -4.09 7.85
C VAL A 169 0.56 -3.27 8.40
N SER A 170 -0.37 -2.89 7.54
CA SER A 170 -1.63 -2.26 7.93
C SER A 170 -2.73 -3.32 7.91
N LEU A 171 -3.40 -3.44 9.05
CA LEU A 171 -4.57 -4.31 9.24
C LEU A 171 -5.88 -3.56 8.94
N LYS A 172 -5.79 -2.47 8.14
CA LYS A 172 -6.95 -1.63 7.83
C LYS A 172 -7.79 -2.29 6.73
N GLY A 173 -9.03 -2.66 7.07
CA GLY A 173 -9.99 -3.27 6.16
C GLY A 173 -10.07 -4.78 6.32
N LEU A 174 -10.57 -5.46 5.30
CA LEU A 174 -10.69 -6.93 5.28
C LEU A 174 -9.36 -7.63 4.97
N ARG A 175 -8.49 -6.96 4.20
CA ARG A 175 -7.25 -7.54 3.67
C ARG A 175 -6.04 -6.78 4.19
N ASP A 176 -5.04 -7.53 4.62
CA ASP A 176 -3.78 -6.97 5.12
C ASP A 176 -2.97 -6.36 3.96
N SER A 177 -2.51 -5.13 4.15
CA SER A 177 -1.63 -4.44 3.19
C SER A 177 -0.23 -4.25 3.75
N VAL A 178 0.77 -4.34 2.88
CA VAL A 178 2.19 -4.23 3.21
C VAL A 178 2.75 -3.00 2.54
N PHE A 179 3.50 -2.23 3.31
CA PHE A 179 4.16 -1.00 2.89
C PHE A 179 5.66 -1.17 3.06
N LEU A 180 6.42 -0.67 2.09
CA LEU A 180 7.87 -0.61 2.18
C LEU A 180 8.31 0.61 3.00
N VAL A 181 8.86 0.39 4.19
CA VAL A 181 9.15 1.46 5.17
C VAL A 181 10.07 2.54 4.60
N GLU A 182 11.08 2.15 3.83
CA GLU A 182 12.01 3.09 3.18
C GLU A 182 11.38 3.96 2.10
N GLY A 183 10.15 3.64 1.67
CA GLY A 183 9.39 4.46 0.73
C GLY A 183 8.69 5.64 1.38
N PHE A 184 8.58 5.66 2.71
CA PHE A 184 7.75 6.62 3.42
C PHE A 184 8.54 7.43 4.45
N ASP A 185 8.16 8.70 4.55
CA ASP A 185 8.65 9.59 5.60
C ASP A 185 8.22 9.14 7.00
N GLU A 186 8.84 9.76 8.02
CA GLU A 186 8.38 9.68 9.41
C GLU A 186 6.98 10.26 9.62
N LYS A 187 6.41 10.93 8.61
CA LYS A 187 5.04 11.46 8.52
C LYS A 187 4.17 10.66 7.54
N GLY A 188 4.64 9.54 7.00
CA GLY A 188 3.81 8.62 6.22
C GLY A 188 3.52 9.04 4.80
N MET A 189 4.16 10.11 4.36
CA MET A 189 4.10 10.56 2.99
C MET A 189 5.09 9.76 2.17
N LEU A 190 4.69 9.37 0.96
CA LEU A 190 5.57 8.70 0.02
C LEU A 190 6.69 9.66 -0.38
N LEU A 191 7.95 9.23 -0.25
CA LEU A 191 9.14 10.04 -0.54
C LEU A 191 9.23 10.44 -2.01
N GLU A 192 8.94 9.49 -2.89
CA GLU A 192 9.00 9.66 -4.34
C GLU A 192 7.61 9.37 -4.91
N LYS A 193 6.90 10.43 -5.29
CA LYS A 193 5.58 10.32 -5.91
C LYS A 193 5.69 10.27 -7.42
N ASP A 194 5.06 9.26 -8.01
CA ASP A 194 4.88 9.21 -9.45
C ASP A 194 3.85 10.25 -9.91
N ARG A 195 4.03 10.77 -11.14
CA ARG A 195 3.09 11.72 -11.74
C ARG A 195 1.66 11.17 -11.84
N SER A 196 1.52 9.87 -12.06
CA SER A 196 0.23 9.18 -12.10
C SER A 196 -0.48 9.25 -10.74
N LEU A 197 0.28 9.04 -9.66
CA LEU A 197 -0.19 9.12 -8.29
C LEU A 197 -0.63 10.56 -7.96
N GLU A 198 0.19 11.56 -8.31
CA GLU A 198 -0.18 12.98 -8.11
C GLU A 198 -1.48 13.36 -8.83
N MET A 199 -1.66 12.90 -10.07
CA MET A 199 -2.90 13.13 -10.83
C MET A 199 -4.10 12.46 -10.15
N ARG A 200 -3.91 11.24 -9.63
CA ARG A 200 -4.94 10.51 -8.88
C ARG A 200 -5.31 11.22 -7.59
N GLU A 201 -4.32 11.70 -6.82
CA GLU A 201 -4.55 12.46 -5.59
C GLU A 201 -5.36 13.74 -5.86
N LYS A 202 -4.98 14.52 -6.89
CA LYS A 202 -5.70 15.73 -7.30
C LYS A 202 -7.13 15.44 -7.75
N LEU A 203 -7.33 14.37 -8.52
CA LEU A 203 -8.67 13.94 -8.93
C LEU A 203 -9.52 13.60 -7.69
N MET A 204 -8.98 12.83 -6.75
CA MET A 204 -9.69 12.47 -5.52
C MET A 204 -9.97 13.69 -4.64
N GLU A 205 -9.08 14.67 -4.61
CA GLU A 205 -9.32 15.96 -3.95
C GLU A 205 -10.53 16.66 -4.55
N LEU A 206 -10.56 16.87 -5.87
CA LEU A 206 -11.68 17.49 -6.58
C LEU A 206 -13.01 16.74 -6.35
N VAL A 207 -12.98 15.40 -6.33
CA VAL A 207 -14.16 14.59 -6.01
C VAL A 207 -14.66 14.86 -4.58
N ARG A 208 -13.76 14.93 -3.59
CA ARG A 208 -14.13 15.26 -2.20
C ARG A 208 -14.69 16.67 -2.10
N GLU A 209 -14.12 17.63 -2.80
CA GLU A 209 -14.64 19.00 -2.84
C GLU A 209 -16.03 19.06 -3.48
N GLY A 210 -16.25 18.33 -4.56
CA GLY A 210 -17.57 18.16 -5.18
C GLY A 210 -18.59 17.60 -4.20
N LYS A 211 -18.24 16.53 -3.48
CA LYS A 211 -19.08 15.94 -2.42
C LYS A 211 -19.35 16.94 -1.29
N ARG A 212 -18.35 17.71 -0.85
CA ARG A 212 -18.50 18.77 0.17
C ARG A 212 -19.50 19.83 -0.28
N MET A 213 -19.33 20.38 -1.49
CA MET A 213 -20.24 21.38 -2.04
C MET A 213 -21.68 20.86 -2.18
N ARG A 214 -21.87 19.60 -2.59
CA ARG A 214 -23.20 18.99 -2.68
C ARG A 214 -23.88 18.88 -1.30
N ARG A 215 -23.13 18.45 -0.28
CA ARG A 215 -23.61 18.39 1.11
C ARG A 215 -23.93 19.78 1.67
N GLU A 216 -23.09 20.78 1.41
CA GLU A 216 -23.32 22.16 1.82
C GLU A 216 -24.57 22.76 1.16
N ARG A 217 -24.80 22.52 -0.13
CA ARG A 217 -26.02 22.93 -0.83
C ARG A 217 -27.27 22.27 -0.23
N LYS A 218 -27.22 20.98 0.08
CA LYS A 218 -28.33 20.26 0.75
C LYS A 218 -28.62 20.84 2.14
N LYS A 219 -27.57 21.12 2.93
CA LYS A 219 -27.70 21.76 4.25
C LYS A 219 -28.27 23.17 4.16
N ALA A 220 -27.84 23.97 3.18
CA ALA A 220 -28.36 25.31 2.96
C ALA A 220 -29.84 25.29 2.56
N TRP A 221 -30.27 24.32 1.76
CA TRP A 221 -31.69 24.14 1.43
C TRP A 221 -32.53 23.78 2.66
N ILE A 222 -32.07 22.80 3.47
CA ILE A 222 -32.75 22.41 4.71
C ILE A 222 -32.85 23.60 5.68
N ASN A 223 -31.75 24.33 5.88
CA ASN A 223 -31.71 25.47 6.80
C ASN A 223 -32.58 26.65 6.32
N ASN A 224 -32.74 26.85 5.01
CA ASN A 224 -33.62 27.89 4.46
C ASN A 224 -35.11 27.50 4.52
N THR A 225 -35.44 26.22 4.69
CA THR A 225 -36.83 25.75 4.79
C THR A 225 -37.37 25.90 6.22
N ASP A 226 -36.51 26.18 7.21
CA ASP A 226 -36.86 26.25 8.64
C ASP A 226 -37.10 27.69 9.17
N ILE A 227 -37.17 28.69 8.27
CA ILE A 227 -37.51 30.09 8.60
C ILE A 227 -38.70 30.53 7.74
N GLY A 228 -39.91 30.10 8.09
CA GLY A 228 -41.16 30.54 7.46
C GLY A 228 -42.40 29.82 8.00
N GLU A 229 -43.10 30.50 8.91
CA GLU A 229 -44.25 30.09 9.73
C GLU A 229 -45.45 29.35 9.05
N CYS A 230 -46.06 28.47 9.86
CA CYS A 230 -47.49 28.29 10.16
C CYS A 230 -48.60 28.70 9.14
N ASN A 231 -49.44 27.71 8.77
CA ASN A 231 -50.86 27.73 8.33
C ASN A 231 -51.46 29.02 7.69
N ASP A 232 -51.88 28.96 6.41
CA ASP A 232 -53.29 28.79 6.02
C ASP A 232 -53.50 28.81 4.47
N GLU A 233 -54.30 27.85 4.03
CA GLU A 233 -55.19 27.73 2.85
C GLU A 233 -54.81 28.22 1.42
N LYS A 234 -54.67 27.20 0.55
CA LYS A 234 -55.23 26.97 -0.80
C LYS A 234 -54.64 27.62 -2.07
N ASP A 235 -54.40 26.68 -3.00
CA ASP A 235 -54.56 26.70 -4.47
C ASP A 235 -53.63 27.59 -5.31
N ASP A 236 -52.62 26.98 -5.95
CA ASP A 236 -52.75 26.48 -7.34
C ASP A 236 -51.38 25.97 -7.88
N ASP A 237 -51.37 24.68 -8.21
CA ASP A 237 -50.73 24.06 -9.37
C ASP A 237 -49.28 24.45 -9.73
N TYR A 238 -48.32 23.92 -8.97
CA TYR A 238 -47.04 23.47 -9.53
C TYR A 238 -46.75 22.11 -8.91
N GLU A 239 -46.64 21.09 -9.76
CA GLU A 239 -46.39 19.71 -9.39
C GLU A 239 -45.34 19.66 -8.28
N ALA A 240 -45.77 19.19 -7.11
CA ALA A 240 -44.87 18.64 -6.11
C ALA A 240 -44.32 17.34 -6.71
N ASP A 241 -43.31 17.47 -7.56
CA ASP A 241 -42.36 16.43 -7.80
C ASP A 241 -41.56 16.27 -6.51
N GLY A 242 -42.16 15.50 -5.61
CA GLY A 242 -41.47 14.79 -4.53
C GLY A 242 -40.42 13.87 -5.13
N TYR A 243 -39.36 14.46 -5.68
CA TYR A 243 -38.08 13.82 -5.83
C TYR A 243 -37.51 13.72 -4.41
N ASN A 244 -38.04 12.74 -3.68
CA ASN A 244 -37.28 12.05 -2.67
C ASN A 244 -36.17 11.33 -3.44
N ASP A 245 -35.19 12.11 -3.86
CA ASP A 245 -34.16 11.64 -4.74
C ASP A 245 -33.07 10.99 -3.89
N ASP A 246 -33.42 9.79 -3.46
CA ASP A 246 -32.49 8.73 -3.11
C ASP A 246 -31.73 8.22 -4.36
N TYR A 247 -31.54 9.02 -5.44
CA TYR A 247 -30.34 8.88 -6.25
C TYR A 247 -29.13 9.20 -5.35
N ASP A 248 -28.74 8.19 -4.56
CA ASP A 248 -27.36 7.72 -4.52
C ASP A 248 -26.81 7.94 -5.93
N ASP A 249 -25.91 8.90 -6.08
CA ASP A 249 -25.45 9.39 -7.37
C ASP A 249 -24.60 8.35 -8.13
N GLY A 250 -24.68 7.08 -7.70
CA GLY A 250 -23.91 5.92 -8.17
C GLY A 250 -22.41 6.09 -7.96
N LEU A 251 -21.99 7.23 -7.43
CA LEU A 251 -20.61 7.66 -7.23
C LEU A 251 -20.15 7.41 -5.78
N GLU A 252 -21.06 6.99 -4.90
CA GLU A 252 -20.72 6.58 -3.54
C GLU A 252 -19.83 5.33 -3.58
N ASN A 253 -20.18 4.33 -4.41
CA ASN A 253 -19.46 3.05 -4.50
C ASN A 253 -18.40 2.95 -5.61
N LEU A 254 -18.38 3.90 -6.56
CA LEU A 254 -17.50 3.80 -7.76
C LEU A 254 -16.01 3.91 -7.44
N PHE A 255 -15.64 4.63 -6.37
CA PHE A 255 -14.25 4.80 -5.94
C PHE A 255 -13.88 3.98 -4.70
N GLU A 256 -14.85 3.36 -4.03
CA GLU A 256 -14.64 2.49 -2.86
C GLU A 256 -14.47 1.02 -3.27
N SER A 257 -15.03 0.63 -4.42
CA SER A 257 -15.00 -0.75 -4.95
C SER A 257 -13.64 -1.23 -5.48
N GLU A 258 -12.66 -0.34 -5.73
CA GLU A 258 -11.34 -0.73 -6.25
C GLU A 258 -10.52 -1.62 -5.28
N TYR A 259 -10.99 -1.83 -4.04
CA TYR A 259 -10.35 -2.68 -3.05
C TYR A 259 -11.11 -3.96 -2.68
N SER A 260 -12.32 -4.16 -3.18
CA SER A 260 -13.26 -5.10 -2.56
C SER A 260 -13.87 -6.14 -3.48
N ASP A 261 -13.19 -6.52 -4.56
CA ASP A 261 -13.70 -7.54 -5.48
C ASP A 261 -12.69 -8.67 -5.69
N LEU A 262 -12.67 -9.65 -4.76
CA LEU A 262 -12.28 -11.05 -4.97
C LEU A 262 -12.80 -11.91 -3.78
N GLU A 263 -13.57 -12.96 -4.10
CA GLU A 263 -14.14 -13.98 -3.20
C GLU A 263 -13.11 -15.05 -2.73
N ASP A 264 -13.40 -15.62 -1.54
CA ASP A 264 -12.91 -16.84 -0.85
C ASP A 264 -11.40 -16.96 -0.48
N ASP A 265 -10.97 -17.55 0.65
CA ASP A 265 -11.53 -18.60 1.52
C ASP A 265 -10.89 -18.45 2.94
N ASP A 266 -11.60 -18.90 3.99
CA ASP A 266 -11.23 -18.82 5.41
C ASP A 266 -9.86 -19.43 5.78
N ASP A 267 -9.15 -18.84 6.75
CA ASP A 267 -8.27 -19.59 7.67
C ASP A 267 -8.05 -18.84 9.00
N GLU A 268 -8.50 -19.48 10.09
CA GLU A 268 -8.27 -19.12 11.49
C GLU A 268 -6.78 -19.13 11.84
N GLU A 269 -6.22 -17.99 12.28
CA GLU A 269 -5.22 -17.96 13.37
C GLU A 269 -5.26 -16.60 14.08
N SER A 270 -6.28 -16.43 14.92
CA SER A 270 -6.43 -15.28 15.82
C SER A 270 -6.07 -15.67 17.25
N SER A 271 -4.79 -15.63 17.60
CA SER A 271 -4.41 -15.57 19.03
C SER A 271 -3.15 -14.76 19.34
N VAL A 272 -2.30 -14.46 18.35
CA VAL A 272 -1.04 -13.72 18.57
C VAL A 272 -1.20 -12.19 18.39
N LEU A 273 -2.35 -11.73 17.90
CA LEU A 273 -2.59 -10.33 17.49
C LEU A 273 -3.15 -9.41 18.58
N LEU A 274 -3.69 -9.95 19.68
CA LEU A 274 -4.37 -9.11 20.69
C LEU A 274 -3.44 -8.14 21.42
N SER A 275 -2.12 -8.34 21.39
CA SER A 275 -1.17 -7.45 22.08
C SER A 275 -0.66 -6.26 21.23
N TYR A 276 -0.99 -6.20 19.94
CA TYR A 276 -0.57 -5.10 19.05
C TYR A 276 -1.69 -4.09 18.75
N ARG A 277 -2.91 -4.39 19.18
CA ARG A 277 -4.10 -3.58 18.92
C ARG A 277 -4.05 -2.19 19.56
N ASP A 278 -3.32 -2.04 20.67
CA ASP A 278 -3.47 -0.87 21.53
C ASP A 278 -2.46 0.27 21.30
N ASN A 279 -1.44 0.10 20.44
CA ASN A 279 -0.27 1.01 20.45
C ASN A 279 0.19 1.57 19.09
N ALA A 280 -0.62 1.54 18.02
CA ALA A 280 -0.22 2.11 16.73
C ALA A 280 -1.10 3.31 16.35
N GLU A 281 -0.55 4.52 16.41
CA GLU A 281 -1.07 5.62 15.59
C GLU A 281 -0.81 5.24 14.12
N PHE A 282 -1.91 5.00 13.40
CA PHE A 282 -1.88 4.32 12.10
C PHE A 282 -1.49 5.28 10.97
N TRP A 283 -0.74 4.74 10.01
CA TRP A 283 -0.44 5.39 8.74
C TRP A 283 -1.65 5.35 7.82
N ALA A 284 -2.60 6.23 8.06
CA ALA A 284 -3.49 6.75 7.03
C ALA A 284 -3.16 8.24 6.89
N ALA A 285 -3.13 8.76 5.65
CA ALA A 285 -3.28 10.19 5.46
C ALA A 285 -4.58 10.58 6.17
N ASP A 286 -4.42 11.27 7.28
CA ASP A 286 -5.50 11.63 8.17
C ASP A 286 -6.35 12.66 7.43
N ALA A 287 -7.51 12.22 6.94
CA ALA A 287 -8.51 13.10 6.33
C ALA A 287 -9.13 14.06 7.37
N ALA A 288 -8.69 14.01 8.62
CA ALA A 288 -9.18 14.82 9.73
C ALA A 288 -8.25 15.99 10.14
N SER A 289 -7.00 16.08 9.67
CA SER A 289 -6.05 17.08 10.20
C SER A 289 -6.08 18.47 9.52
N PHE A 290 -7.23 18.92 9.00
CA PHE A 290 -7.37 20.30 8.49
C PHE A 290 -8.60 21.07 9.00
N SER A 291 -9.31 20.55 10.01
CA SER A 291 -10.45 21.27 10.60
C SER A 291 -10.12 22.15 11.81
N ASN A 292 -8.89 22.17 12.34
CA ASN A 292 -8.58 22.86 13.60
C ASN A 292 -7.70 24.11 13.42
N ILE A 293 -8.01 24.95 12.42
CA ILE A 293 -7.58 26.35 12.42
C ILE A 293 -8.84 27.19 12.51
N LEU A 294 -9.32 27.39 13.75
CA LEU A 294 -10.12 28.50 14.26
C LEU A 294 -10.84 28.02 15.53
N ASP A 295 -10.11 27.87 16.64
CA ASP A 295 -10.59 28.43 17.91
C ASP A 295 -9.43 28.61 18.89
N GLY A 296 -9.37 29.78 19.51
CA GLY A 296 -8.26 30.22 20.34
C GLY A 296 -8.51 30.01 21.83
N GLY A 297 -7.47 29.62 22.56
CA GLY A 297 -7.42 29.71 24.02
C GLY A 297 -6.15 29.05 24.57
N PRO A 298 -5.29 29.77 25.33
CA PRO A 298 -3.98 29.25 25.73
C PRO A 298 -4.11 28.42 27.01
N MET A 299 -3.40 27.30 27.08
CA MET A 299 -3.08 26.68 28.36
C MET A 299 -1.64 26.17 28.33
N GLU A 300 -0.81 26.80 29.16
CA GLU A 300 0.62 26.51 29.33
C GLU A 300 0.84 25.12 29.94
N PRO A 301 1.99 24.47 29.66
CA PRO A 301 2.29 23.12 30.11
C PRO A 301 3.02 23.08 31.46
N TRP A 302 2.66 22.10 32.30
CA TRP A 302 3.54 21.46 33.29
C TRP A 302 3.59 19.97 32.98
#